data_AF-A0A6A8LUQ9-F1
#
_entry.id   AF-A0A6A8LUQ9-F1
#
_cell.length_a   1.000
_cell.length_b   1.000
_cell.length_c   1.000
_cell.angle_alpha   90.00
_cell.angle_beta   90.00
_cell.angle_gamma   90.00
#
_symmetry.space_group_name_H-M   'P 1'
#
loop_
_entity.id
_entity.type
_entity.pdbx_description
1 polymer ?
#
loop_
_entity_poly.entity_id
_entity_poly.type
_entity_poly.pdbx_seq_one_letter_code
_entity_poly.pdbx_strand_id
1 'polypeptide(L)'
;TDIEARLKKRVKGQDFAIKTVADVIMIAKAGLQDESKPLSTMLFLGTTGVGKTELAKGTAEVVFDDENAMIRIDMSEYSQPG
;
A
#
# COMPACT_ATOMS: atom_id res chain seq x y z
N THR A 1 15.07 -3.74 0.55
CA THR A 1 15.27 -3.20 1.93
C THR A 1 14.51 -4.04 2.95
N ASP A 2 14.63 -3.79 4.26
CA ASP A 2 13.84 -4.53 5.27
C ASP A 2 12.32 -4.44 5.00
N ILE A 3 11.85 -3.23 4.64
CA ILE A 3 10.48 -2.96 4.20
C ILE A 3 10.06 -3.86 3.04
N GLU A 4 10.86 -3.88 1.97
CA GLU A 4 10.59 -4.72 0.79
C GLU A 4 10.56 -6.22 1.15
N ALA A 5 11.47 -6.67 2.02
CA ALA A 5 11.52 -8.06 2.47
C ALA A 5 10.29 -8.44 3.31
N ARG A 6 9.81 -7.55 4.19
CA ARG A 6 8.55 -7.73 4.94
C ARG A 6 7.36 -7.83 4.00
N LEU A 7 7.26 -6.95 3.00
CA LEU A 7 6.20 -7.01 2.00
C LEU A 7 6.25 -8.29 1.14
N LYS A 8 7.44 -8.73 0.71
CA LYS A 8 7.65 -9.98 -0.05
C LYS A 8 7.33 -11.26 0.73
N LYS A 9 7.32 -11.21 2.07
CA LYS A 9 6.83 -12.33 2.87
C LYS A 9 5.32 -12.53 2.70
N ARG A 10 4.57 -11.43 2.54
CA ARG A 10 3.11 -11.40 2.48
C ARG A 10 2.55 -11.48 1.06
N VAL A 11 3.16 -10.77 0.12
CA VAL A 11 2.76 -10.76 -1.30
C VAL A 11 3.85 -11.44 -2.13
N LYS A 12 3.47 -12.46 -2.90
CA LYS A 12 4.37 -13.21 -3.79
C LYS A 12 4.23 -12.72 -5.22
N GLY A 13 5.36 -12.58 -5.92
CA GLY A 13 5.39 -11.86 -7.18
C GLY A 13 5.10 -10.37 -6.99
N GLN A 14 4.85 -9.63 -8.06
CA GLN A 14 4.61 -8.18 -8.00
C GLN A 14 5.81 -7.34 -7.54
N ASP A 15 7.05 -7.77 -7.86
CA ASP A 15 8.28 -7.11 -7.42
C ASP A 15 8.31 -5.59 -7.70
N PHE A 16 7.80 -5.16 -8.85
CA PHE A 16 7.72 -3.74 -9.20
C PHE A 16 6.82 -2.95 -8.24
N ALA A 17 5.61 -3.46 -7.96
CA ALA A 17 4.67 -2.81 -7.05
C ALA A 17 5.22 -2.78 -5.62
N ILE A 18 5.80 -3.89 -5.16
CA ILE A 18 6.41 -4.00 -3.83
C ILE A 18 7.58 -3.02 -3.68
N LYS A 19 8.48 -2.96 -4.66
CA LYS A 19 9.61 -2.02 -4.66
C LYS A 19 9.12 -0.58 -4.62
N THR A 20 8.14 -0.23 -5.45
CA THR A 20 7.58 1.13 -5.52
C THR A 20 6.99 1.57 -4.17
N VAL A 21 6.22 0.69 -3.53
CA VAL A 21 5.68 0.95 -2.18
C VAL A 21 6.81 1.10 -1.15
N ALA A 22 7.82 0.22 -1.19
CA ALA A 22 8.94 0.27 -0.27
C ALA A 22 9.74 1.59 -0.39
N ASP A 23 9.96 2.07 -1.61
CA ASP A 23 10.66 3.33 -1.88
C ASP A 23 9.89 4.53 -1.31
N VAL A 24 8.55 4.55 -1.47
CA VAL A 24 7.69 5.59 -0.89
C VAL A 24 7.73 5.60 0.64
N ILE A 25 7.69 4.43 1.28
CA ILE A 25 7.81 4.34 2.75
C ILE A 25 9.17 4.86 3.23
N MET A 26 10.25 4.59 2.49
CA MET A 26 11.58 5.10 2.84
C MET A 26 11.66 6.62 2.77
N ILE A 27 11.05 7.24 1.75
CA ILE A 27 10.95 8.71 1.64
C ILE A 27 10.23 9.29 2.86
N ALA A 28 9.11 8.69 3.25
CA ALA A 28 8.35 9.10 4.44
C ALA A 28 9.18 8.99 5.72
N LYS A 29 9.90 7.87 5.92
CA LYS A 29 10.77 7.68 7.09
C LYS A 29 11.94 8.66 7.13
N ALA A 30 12.42 9.11 5.97
CA ALA A 30 13.46 10.11 5.87
C ALA A 30 12.95 11.56 6.05
N GLY A 31 11.63 11.77 6.08
CA GLY A 31 11.03 13.09 6.20
C GLY A 31 11.24 13.97 4.96
N LEU A 32 11.42 13.36 3.78
CA LEU A 32 11.74 14.08 2.54
C LEU A 32 10.50 14.44 1.71
N GLN A 33 9.30 14.22 2.24
CA GLN A 33 8.05 14.53 1.56
C GLN A 33 7.66 16.01 1.67
N ASP A 34 6.99 16.51 0.64
CA ASP A 34 6.29 17.80 0.65
C ASP A 34 4.98 17.63 1.45
N GLU A 35 4.91 18.25 2.63
CA GLU A 35 3.74 18.15 3.54
C GLU A 35 2.44 18.71 2.93
N SER A 36 2.54 19.52 1.86
CA SER A 36 1.35 20.05 1.18
C SER A 36 0.69 19.06 0.22
N LYS A 37 1.27 17.87 0.02
CA LYS A 37 0.82 16.88 -0.96
C LYS A 37 0.72 15.48 -0.35
N PRO A 38 -0.13 14.60 -0.92
CA PRO A 38 -0.08 13.19 -0.59
C PRO A 38 1.32 12.62 -0.87
N LEU A 39 1.84 11.81 0.07
CA LEU A 39 3.14 11.14 -0.07
C LEU A 39 3.23 10.33 -1.37
N SER A 40 2.15 9.63 -1.72
CA SER A 40 2.00 8.94 -3.00
C SER A 40 0.53 8.62 -3.26
N THR A 41 0.13 8.66 -4.53
CA THR A 41 -1.16 8.17 -5.01
C THR A 41 -0.90 6.99 -5.93
N MET A 42 -1.49 5.84 -5.63
CA MET A 42 -1.27 4.60 -6.38
C MET A 42 -2.60 4.00 -6.84
N LEU A 43 -2.60 3.43 -8.05
CA LEU A 43 -3.71 2.65 -8.57
C LEU A 43 -3.20 1.26 -8.95
N PHE A 44 -3.67 0.23 -8.23
CA PHE A 44 -3.35 -1.16 -8.53
C PHE A 44 -4.44 -1.78 -9.40
N LEU A 45 -4.06 -2.30 -10.58
CA LEU A 45 -4.96 -2.98 -11.51
C LEU A 45 -4.50 -4.41 -11.75
N GLY A 46 -5.44 -5.32 -12.01
CA GLY A 46 -5.17 -6.73 -12.27
C GLY A 46 -6.35 -7.63 -11.91
N THR A 47 -6.25 -8.92 -12.22
CA THR A 47 -7.29 -9.91 -11.92
C THR A 47 -7.53 -10.08 -10.41
N THR A 48 -8.66 -10.68 -10.04
CA THR A 48 -8.98 -10.97 -8.64
C THR A 48 -7.97 -11.95 -8.04
N GLY A 49 -7.63 -11.77 -6.75
CA GLY A 49 -6.75 -12.68 -6.02
C GLY A 49 -5.24 -12.44 -6.17
N VAL A 50 -4.79 -11.56 -7.06
CA VAL A 50 -3.34 -11.32 -7.32
C VAL A 50 -2.60 -10.53 -6.22
N GLY A 51 -3.28 -10.16 -5.13
CA GLY A 51 -2.65 -9.52 -3.97
C GLY A 51 -2.76 -7.99 -3.89
N LYS A 52 -3.61 -7.34 -4.69
CA LYS A 52 -3.81 -5.86 -4.64
C LYS A 52 -4.18 -5.36 -3.23
N THR A 53 -5.22 -5.95 -2.64
CA THR A 53 -5.68 -5.59 -1.28
C THR A 53 -4.66 -6.00 -0.22
N GLU A 54 -3.99 -7.13 -0.41
CA GLU A 54 -2.98 -7.59 0.55
C GLU A 54 -1.71 -6.75 0.55
N LEU A 55 -1.34 -6.13 -0.58
CA LEU A 55 -0.26 -5.15 -0.62
C LEU A 55 -0.62 -3.90 0.17
N ALA A 56 -1.88 -3.43 0.09
CA ALA A 56 -2.35 -2.28 0.87
C ALA A 56 -2.33 -2.57 2.38
N LYS A 57 -2.85 -3.71 2.82
CA LYS A 57 -2.79 -4.13 4.23
C LYS A 57 -1.36 -4.35 4.72
N GLY A 58 -0.52 -4.99 3.90
CA GLY A 58 0.90 -5.16 4.19
C GLY A 58 1.64 -3.84 4.35
N THR A 59 1.22 -2.80 3.64
CA THR A 59 1.76 -1.43 3.79
C THR A 59 1.41 -0.87 5.18
N ALA A 60 0.16 -0.98 5.62
CA ALA A 60 -0.27 -0.54 6.94
C ALA A 60 0.50 -1.27 8.05
N GLU A 61 0.61 -2.59 7.95
CA GLU A 61 1.40 -3.43 8.87
C GLU A 61 2.87 -3.01 8.94
N VAL A 62 3.51 -2.67 7.81
CA VAL A 62 4.94 -2.29 7.82
C VAL A 62 5.18 -0.89 8.39
N VAL A 63 4.20 0.01 8.27
CA VAL A 63 4.32 1.40 8.72
C VAL A 63 3.90 1.55 10.19
N PHE A 64 2.85 0.85 10.60
CA PHE A 64 2.20 1.04 11.90
C PHE A 64 2.21 -0.22 12.79
N ASP A 65 2.77 -1.33 12.32
CA ASP A 65 2.71 -2.64 12.99
C ASP A 65 1.26 -3.09 13.32
N ASP A 66 0.30 -2.62 12.51
CA ASP A 66 -1.10 -3.03 12.52
C ASP A 66 -1.70 -2.90 11.11
N GLU A 67 -2.10 -4.01 10.51
CA GLU A 67 -2.77 -4.04 9.20
C GLU A 67 -4.13 -3.31 9.16
N ASN A 68 -4.75 -3.10 10.32
CA ASN A 68 -6.01 -2.36 10.46
C ASN A 68 -5.79 -0.86 10.62
N ALA A 69 -4.55 -0.38 10.74
CA ALA A 69 -4.19 1.02 10.76
C ALA A 69 -4.28 1.66 9.35
N MET A 70 -5.43 1.47 8.69
CA MET A 70 -5.76 2.08 7.41
C MET A 70 -7.25 2.44 7.37
N ILE A 71 -7.55 3.59 6.78
CA ILE A 71 -8.94 3.95 6.46
C ILE A 71 -9.32 3.18 5.20
N ARG A 72 -10.23 2.20 5.33
CA ARG A 72 -10.74 1.40 4.22
C ARG A 72 -12.13 1.88 3.83
N ILE A 73 -12.28 2.29 2.57
CA ILE A 73 -13.57 2.64 1.97
C ILE A 73 -13.96 1.51 1.02
N ASP A 74 -15.16 0.94 1.22
CA ASP A 74 -15.69 -0.07 0.32
C ASP A 74 -16.45 0.60 -0.83
N MET A 75 -15.81 0.67 -2.00
CA MET A 75 -16.39 1.35 -3.17
C MET A 75 -17.64 0.63 -3.71
N SER A 76 -17.87 -0.65 -3.36
CA SER A 76 -19.06 -1.35 -3.83
C SER A 76 -20.35 -0.75 -3.27
N GLU A 77 -20.29 -0.16 -2.07
CA GLU A 77 -21.41 0.51 -1.40
C GLU A 77 -21.86 1.80 -2.11
N TYR A 78 -21.03 2.34 -3.00
CA TYR A 78 -21.27 3.60 -3.74
C TYR A 78 -21.68 3.37 -5.20
N SER A 79 -22.01 2.13 -5.57
CA SER A 79 -22.31 1.76 -6.97
C SER A 79 -23.68 2.23 -7.43
N GLN A 80 -24.60 2.52 -6.50
CA GLN A 80 -25.93 3.04 -6.81
C GLN A 80 -25.98 4.54 -6.49
N PRO A 81 -26.50 5.37 -7.42
CA PRO A 81 -26.89 6.73 -7.07
C PRO A 81 -27.95 6.67 -5.97
N GLY A 82 -27.77 7.49 -4.93
CA GLY A 82 -28.82 7.74 -3.93
C GLY A 82 -30.03 8.47 -4.49
#